data_AF-A0A2R3IVF4-F1
#
_entry.id   AF-A0A2R3IVF4-F1
#
_cell.length_a   1.000
_cell.length_b   1.000
_cell.length_c   1.000
_cell.angle_alpha   90.00
_cell.angle_beta   90.00
_cell.angle_gamma   90.00
#
_symmetry.space_group_name_H-M   'P 1'
#
loop_
_entity.id
_entity.type
_entity.pdbx_description
1 polymer ?
#
loop_
_entity_poly.entity_id
_entity_poly.type
_entity_poly.pdbx_seq_one_letter_code
_entity_poly.pdbx_strand_id
1 'polypeptide(L)'
;MPSLPPAIFLMGPTAAGKTDLAMALADALPCELISVDSALIYRGMDIGTAKPSRELLARYPHRLIDIRDPSESYSAAEFRADALAAMAEATARGRIPLLVGGTMLYYKALLEGLADMPGADPEVRAALEAEARAEGWEALHRQLAEVDPESAARIHPNDPQRLMRALEVYRVGGVSMSELRRRQSAEKADFDASGRNQLPYTVAQLAIAPEQRQVLHARIAQRFRQMLEQGFIAEVEALHARSDLHAGLPSIRAVGYRQVWDYLDGKLSYAEMTERGIIATRQLAKRQFTWLRGWSHLHWMDSLAGDNLPRALKYLKTVSILA
;
A
#
# COMPACT_ATOMS: atom_id res chain seq x y z
N MET A 1 -11.93 -23.82 -21.87
CA MET A 1 -11.32 -22.49 -21.84
C MET A 1 -9.88 -22.65 -21.37
N PRO A 2 -8.88 -21.94 -21.93
CA PRO A 2 -7.53 -21.98 -21.37
C PRO A 2 -7.59 -21.54 -19.90
N SER A 3 -6.93 -22.28 -19.01
CA SER A 3 -6.84 -21.92 -17.59
C SER A 3 -6.04 -20.62 -17.44
N LEU A 4 -6.57 -19.66 -16.68
CA LEU A 4 -5.83 -18.44 -16.35
C LEU A 4 -4.53 -18.80 -15.58
N PRO A 5 -3.43 -18.05 -15.76
CA PRO A 5 -2.21 -18.28 -15.00
C PRO A 5 -2.43 -18.07 -13.50
N PRO A 6 -1.73 -18.82 -12.63
CA PRO A 6 -1.87 -18.66 -11.18
C PRO A 6 -1.17 -17.39 -10.67
N ALA A 7 -1.71 -16.78 -9.62
CA ALA A 7 -1.04 -15.75 -8.83
C ALA A 7 -1.37 -15.90 -7.34
N ILE A 8 -0.47 -15.45 -6.47
CA ILE A 8 -0.64 -15.52 -5.02
C ILE A 8 -0.56 -14.11 -4.44
N PHE A 9 -1.55 -13.73 -3.64
CA PHE A 9 -1.51 -12.55 -2.80
C PHE A 9 -1.23 -12.98 -1.37
N LEU A 10 -0.18 -12.43 -0.77
CA LEU A 10 0.15 -12.59 0.64
C LEU A 10 0.06 -11.24 1.35
N MET A 11 -1.13 -11.01 1.89
CA MET A 11 -1.50 -9.79 2.59
C MET A 11 -1.30 -9.93 4.10
N GLY A 12 -1.31 -8.82 4.82
CA GLY A 12 -1.22 -8.82 6.28
C GLY A 12 -0.72 -7.49 6.83
N PRO A 13 -1.01 -7.18 8.11
CA PRO A 13 -0.54 -5.95 8.71
C PRO A 13 0.99 -5.94 8.86
N THR A 14 1.55 -4.76 9.10
CA THR A 14 2.97 -4.62 9.43
C THR A 14 3.32 -5.47 10.68
N ALA A 15 4.53 -6.06 10.72
CA ALA A 15 4.97 -6.99 11.77
C ALA A 15 4.21 -8.35 11.89
N ALA A 16 3.49 -8.76 10.85
CA ALA A 16 2.76 -10.03 10.82
C ALA A 16 3.57 -11.27 10.36
N GLY A 17 4.83 -11.13 9.94
CA GLY A 17 5.64 -12.26 9.44
C GLY A 17 5.37 -12.64 7.98
N LYS A 18 4.90 -11.69 7.14
CA LYS A 18 4.64 -11.91 5.71
C LYS A 18 5.89 -12.37 4.95
N THR A 19 7.02 -11.70 5.15
CA THR A 19 8.26 -11.97 4.43
C THR A 19 8.74 -13.40 4.68
N ASP A 20 8.63 -13.90 5.90
CA ASP A 20 9.03 -15.26 6.26
C ASP A 20 8.21 -16.32 5.51
N LEU A 21 6.89 -16.15 5.46
CA LEU A 21 6.02 -17.05 4.69
C LEU A 21 6.23 -16.91 3.18
N ALA A 22 6.50 -15.70 2.67
CA ALA A 22 6.82 -15.49 1.25
C ALA A 22 8.09 -16.24 0.84
N MET A 23 9.15 -16.19 1.65
CA MET A 23 10.39 -16.94 1.40
C MET A 23 10.16 -18.44 1.45
N ALA A 24 9.42 -18.94 2.45
CA ALA A 24 9.10 -20.36 2.56
C ALA A 24 8.28 -20.87 1.35
N LEU A 25 7.37 -20.05 0.82
CA LEU A 25 6.64 -20.36 -0.41
C LEU A 25 7.56 -20.33 -1.64
N ALA A 26 8.47 -19.35 -1.74
CA ALA A 26 9.41 -19.25 -2.86
C ALA A 26 10.47 -20.38 -2.89
N ASP A 27 10.79 -20.98 -1.73
CA ASP A 27 11.61 -22.20 -1.67
C ASP A 27 10.83 -23.45 -2.11
N ALA A 28 9.50 -23.47 -1.86
CA ALA A 28 8.65 -24.64 -2.14
C ALA A 28 8.02 -24.62 -3.55
N LEU A 29 7.87 -23.44 -4.15
CA LEU A 29 7.19 -23.21 -5.42
C LEU A 29 8.04 -22.30 -6.31
N PRO A 30 7.91 -22.37 -7.66
CA PRO A 30 8.64 -21.51 -8.58
C PRO A 30 8.04 -20.09 -8.59
N CYS A 31 8.13 -19.37 -7.47
CA CYS A 31 7.56 -18.04 -7.32
C CYS A 31 8.52 -16.93 -7.76
N GLU A 32 7.95 -15.82 -8.24
CA GLU A 32 8.64 -14.53 -8.35
C GLU A 32 7.99 -13.55 -7.36
N LEU A 33 8.78 -13.00 -6.43
CA LEU A 33 8.27 -12.10 -5.40
C LEU A 33 8.09 -10.68 -5.95
N ILE A 34 6.95 -10.07 -5.66
CA ILE A 34 6.62 -8.69 -6.03
C ILE A 34 6.16 -7.96 -4.77
N SER A 35 6.85 -6.88 -4.41
CA SER A 35 6.51 -6.07 -3.24
C SER A 35 5.22 -5.28 -3.49
N VAL A 36 4.30 -5.29 -2.52
CA VAL A 36 3.07 -4.49 -2.50
C VAL A 36 3.08 -3.56 -1.27
N ASP A 37 4.02 -2.64 -1.27
CA ASP A 37 4.25 -1.69 -0.20
C ASP A 37 4.56 -0.30 -0.76
N SER A 38 3.97 0.75 -0.18
CA SER A 38 4.12 2.12 -0.68
C SER A 38 5.37 2.83 -0.15
N ALA A 39 6.13 2.22 0.76
CA ALA A 39 7.35 2.77 1.32
C ALA A 39 8.59 2.00 0.87
N LEU A 40 8.51 0.67 0.68
CA LEU A 40 9.64 -0.15 0.20
C LEU A 40 10.15 0.21 -1.21
N ILE A 41 9.35 0.95 -1.98
CA ILE A 41 9.73 1.48 -3.29
C ILE A 41 10.86 2.51 -3.24
N TYR A 42 11.07 3.17 -2.09
CA TYR A 42 11.99 4.30 -1.98
C TYR A 42 13.41 3.86 -1.65
N ARG A 43 14.37 4.35 -2.44
CA ARG A 43 15.81 4.17 -2.21
C ARG A 43 16.27 4.91 -0.96
N GLY A 44 17.14 4.27 -0.17
CA GLY A 44 17.68 4.84 1.07
C GLY A 44 16.68 4.92 2.22
N MET A 45 15.52 4.28 2.08
CA MET A 45 14.53 4.08 3.12
C MET A 45 14.43 2.57 3.40
N ASP A 46 15.30 2.06 4.26
CA ASP A 46 15.51 0.62 4.45
C ASP A 46 15.10 0.17 5.86
N ILE A 47 15.65 0.82 6.88
CA ILE A 47 15.45 0.45 8.29
C ILE A 47 14.02 0.78 8.71
N GLY A 48 13.58 2.02 8.50
CA GLY A 48 12.26 2.47 8.95
C GLY A 48 11.10 1.76 8.26
N THR A 49 11.31 1.27 7.04
CA THR A 49 10.30 0.55 6.26
C THR A 49 10.31 -0.97 6.53
N ALA A 50 11.25 -1.47 7.33
CA ALA A 50 11.52 -2.90 7.49
C ALA A 50 11.78 -3.60 6.14
N LYS A 51 12.58 -2.97 5.28
CA LYS A 51 13.01 -3.57 4.00
C LYS A 51 13.80 -4.85 4.28
N PRO A 52 13.57 -5.95 3.52
CA PRO A 52 14.41 -7.13 3.65
C PRO A 52 15.88 -6.76 3.39
N SER A 53 16.82 -7.37 4.13
CA SER A 53 18.24 -7.04 4.00
C SER A 53 18.77 -7.33 2.60
N ARG A 54 19.91 -6.75 2.25
CA ARG A 54 20.54 -6.96 0.92
C ARG A 54 20.84 -8.43 0.67
N GLU A 55 21.26 -9.17 1.69
CA GLU A 55 21.53 -10.61 1.62
C GLU A 55 20.24 -11.40 1.35
N LEU A 56 19.14 -11.00 2.01
CA LEU A 56 17.84 -11.62 1.81
C LEU A 56 17.30 -11.31 0.42
N LEU A 57 17.41 -10.06 -0.06
CA LEU A 57 17.00 -9.67 -1.41
C LEU A 57 17.85 -10.33 -2.50
N ALA A 58 19.13 -10.59 -2.25
CA ALA A 58 19.98 -11.35 -3.17
C ALA A 58 19.50 -12.80 -3.32
N ARG A 59 19.04 -13.42 -2.23
CA ARG A 59 18.52 -14.79 -2.24
C ARG A 59 17.06 -14.88 -2.72
N TYR A 60 16.24 -13.89 -2.37
CA TYR A 60 14.83 -13.79 -2.71
C TYR A 60 14.55 -12.43 -3.36
N PRO A 61 14.86 -12.27 -4.67
CA PRO A 61 14.65 -11.02 -5.36
C PRO A 61 13.18 -10.60 -5.33
N HIS A 62 12.92 -9.40 -4.82
CA HIS A 62 11.60 -8.78 -4.86
C HIS A 62 11.58 -7.70 -5.93
N ARG A 63 10.62 -7.77 -6.85
CA ARG A 63 10.30 -6.65 -7.75
C ARG A 63 9.67 -5.51 -6.94
N LEU A 64 9.76 -4.30 -7.49
CA LEU A 64 9.15 -3.07 -6.94
C LEU A 64 9.70 -2.65 -5.56
N ILE A 65 10.98 -2.93 -5.32
CA ILE A 65 11.77 -2.36 -4.22
C ILE A 65 12.83 -1.44 -4.85
N ASP A 66 13.12 -0.31 -4.21
CA ASP A 66 14.16 0.64 -4.67
C ASP A 66 13.95 1.27 -6.07
N ILE A 67 12.69 1.32 -6.53
CA ILE A 67 12.32 1.83 -7.85
C ILE A 67 12.08 3.35 -7.91
N ARG A 68 12.04 4.06 -6.77
CA ARG A 68 11.82 5.50 -6.69
C ARG A 68 12.81 6.19 -5.75
N ASP A 69 13.12 7.45 -6.05
CA ASP A 69 13.78 8.36 -5.13
C ASP A 69 12.74 8.92 -4.12
N PRO A 70 13.11 9.20 -2.86
CA PRO A 70 12.19 9.79 -1.89
C PRO A 70 11.52 11.12 -2.30
N SER A 71 12.07 11.86 -3.26
CA SER A 71 11.46 13.08 -3.83
C SER A 71 10.31 12.79 -4.80
N GLU A 72 10.28 11.58 -5.36
CA GLU A 72 9.29 11.16 -6.35
C GLU A 72 8.02 10.65 -5.65
N SER A 73 6.86 10.87 -6.28
CA SER A 73 5.60 10.25 -5.82
C SER A 73 5.37 8.91 -6.52
N TYR A 74 4.55 8.05 -5.91
CA TYR A 74 4.13 6.78 -6.52
C TYR A 74 2.66 6.49 -6.23
N SER A 75 1.86 6.37 -7.29
CA SER A 75 0.41 6.19 -7.20
C SER A 75 -0.02 4.72 -7.25
N ALA A 76 -1.27 4.45 -6.87
CA ALA A 76 -1.87 3.13 -7.05
C ALA A 76 -2.02 2.73 -8.54
N ALA A 77 -2.08 3.72 -9.44
CA ALA A 77 -2.15 3.50 -10.88
C ALA A 77 -0.78 3.06 -11.42
N GLU A 78 0.29 3.73 -11.01
CA GLU A 78 1.67 3.31 -11.32
C GLU A 78 1.96 1.91 -10.77
N PHE A 79 1.58 1.64 -9.51
CA PHE A 79 1.68 0.30 -8.94
C PHE A 79 0.97 -0.74 -9.80
N ARG A 80 -0.28 -0.48 -10.22
CA ARG A 80 -1.03 -1.43 -11.05
C ARG A 80 -0.29 -1.71 -12.36
N ALA A 81 0.21 -0.68 -13.04
CA ALA A 81 0.95 -0.83 -14.28
C ALA A 81 2.23 -1.67 -14.08
N ASP A 82 3.05 -1.31 -13.10
CA ASP A 82 4.32 -1.99 -12.81
C ASP A 82 4.10 -3.42 -12.34
N ALA A 83 3.09 -3.67 -11.50
CA ALA A 83 2.73 -5.00 -11.02
C ALA A 83 2.23 -5.89 -12.15
N LEU A 84 1.36 -5.40 -13.04
CA LEU A 84 0.90 -6.16 -14.21
C LEU A 84 2.06 -6.54 -15.13
N ALA A 85 3.01 -5.63 -15.37
CA ALA A 85 4.21 -5.90 -16.16
C ALA A 85 5.09 -6.97 -15.48
N ALA A 86 5.36 -6.84 -14.19
CA ALA A 86 6.16 -7.80 -13.43
C ALA A 86 5.49 -9.20 -13.36
N MET A 87 4.17 -9.25 -13.19
CA MET A 87 3.40 -10.50 -13.21
C MET A 87 3.48 -11.18 -14.58
N ALA A 88 3.34 -10.42 -15.67
CA ALA A 88 3.45 -10.95 -17.03
C ALA A 88 4.86 -11.52 -17.30
N GLU A 89 5.92 -10.81 -16.88
CA GLU A 89 7.31 -11.28 -17.03
C GLU A 89 7.59 -12.56 -16.22
N ALA A 90 7.05 -12.66 -15.00
CA ALA A 90 7.15 -13.87 -14.19
C ALA A 90 6.42 -15.05 -14.85
N THR A 91 5.19 -14.82 -15.30
CA THR A 91 4.36 -15.84 -15.95
C THR A 91 4.98 -16.33 -17.26
N ALA A 92 5.52 -15.43 -18.08
CA ALA A 92 6.22 -15.78 -19.32
C ALA A 92 7.44 -16.69 -19.09
N ARG A 93 8.03 -16.65 -17.90
CA ARG A 93 9.14 -17.53 -17.46
C ARG A 93 8.67 -18.78 -16.72
N GLY A 94 7.36 -19.07 -16.72
CA GLY A 94 6.78 -20.22 -16.03
C GLY A 94 6.78 -20.11 -14.50
N ARG A 95 6.93 -18.89 -13.96
CA ARG A 95 6.93 -18.62 -12.52
C ARG A 95 5.58 -18.08 -12.06
N ILE A 96 5.23 -18.35 -10.80
CA ILE A 96 4.01 -17.87 -10.16
C ILE A 96 4.29 -16.49 -9.54
N PRO A 97 3.61 -15.41 -9.96
CA PRO A 97 3.73 -14.13 -9.27
C PRO A 97 3.19 -14.25 -7.83
N LEU A 98 4.06 -14.00 -6.85
CA LEU A 98 3.71 -13.94 -5.43
C LEU A 98 3.86 -12.49 -4.97
N LEU A 99 2.72 -11.82 -4.87
CA LEU A 99 2.62 -10.44 -4.41
C LEU A 99 2.54 -10.43 -2.88
N VAL A 100 3.47 -9.75 -2.22
CA VAL A 100 3.58 -9.73 -0.76
C VAL A 100 3.63 -8.29 -0.24
N GLY A 101 2.80 -7.95 0.75
CA GLY A 101 2.78 -6.57 1.23
C GLY A 101 1.59 -6.16 2.10
N GLY A 102 1.59 -4.90 2.50
CA GLY A 102 0.63 -4.32 3.44
C GLY A 102 -0.23 -3.18 2.88
N THR A 103 -0.03 -2.78 1.63
CA THR A 103 -0.78 -1.66 1.02
C THR A 103 -2.05 -2.17 0.35
N MET A 104 -3.12 -2.34 1.13
CA MET A 104 -4.37 -2.95 0.66
C MET A 104 -5.03 -2.19 -0.50
N LEU A 105 -4.84 -0.88 -0.58
CA LEU A 105 -5.31 -0.07 -1.71
C LEU A 105 -4.65 -0.50 -3.05
N TYR A 106 -3.37 -0.89 -3.01
CA TYR A 106 -2.64 -1.35 -4.20
C TYR A 106 -3.16 -2.72 -4.66
N TYR A 107 -3.37 -3.66 -3.73
CA TYR A 107 -4.05 -4.92 -4.05
C TYR A 107 -5.44 -4.71 -4.65
N LYS A 108 -6.22 -3.77 -4.08
CA LYS A 108 -7.57 -3.46 -4.56
C LYS A 108 -7.52 -2.89 -5.97
N ALA A 109 -6.61 -1.94 -6.22
CA ALA A 109 -6.38 -1.35 -7.52
C ALA A 109 -5.96 -2.40 -8.56
N LEU A 110 -5.16 -3.39 -8.18
CA LEU A 110 -4.72 -4.47 -9.06
C LEU A 110 -5.83 -5.48 -9.38
N LEU A 111 -6.62 -5.89 -8.38
CA LEU A 111 -7.73 -6.82 -8.58
C LEU A 111 -8.90 -6.18 -9.32
N GLU A 112 -9.35 -5.03 -8.83
CA GLU A 112 -10.60 -4.40 -9.29
C GLU A 112 -10.37 -3.37 -10.40
N GLY A 113 -9.14 -2.90 -10.63
CA GLY A 113 -8.89 -1.77 -11.52
C GLY A 113 -9.19 -0.41 -10.89
N LEU A 114 -8.72 0.65 -11.56
CA LEU A 114 -8.94 2.04 -11.17
C LEU A 114 -9.80 2.72 -12.23
N ALA A 115 -10.67 3.63 -11.80
CA ALA A 115 -11.40 4.46 -12.75
C ALA A 115 -10.39 5.38 -13.44
N ASP A 116 -10.58 5.61 -14.73
CA ASP A 116 -9.77 6.56 -15.47
C ASP A 116 -10.04 7.96 -14.92
N MET A 117 -9.06 8.48 -14.17
CA MET A 117 -9.14 9.76 -13.50
C MET A 117 -7.91 10.58 -13.89
N PRO A 118 -8.04 11.91 -14.07
CA PRO A 118 -6.91 12.77 -14.36
C PRO A 118 -5.79 12.59 -13.34
N GLY A 119 -4.53 12.76 -13.75
CA GLY A 119 -3.38 12.72 -12.86
C GLY A 119 -3.48 13.74 -11.71
N ALA A 120 -2.51 13.71 -10.79
CA ALA A 120 -2.35 14.80 -9.85
C ALA A 120 -1.81 16.03 -10.60
N ASP A 121 -2.38 17.21 -10.34
CA ASP A 121 -1.96 18.47 -10.94
C ASP A 121 -1.41 19.40 -9.83
N PRO A 122 -0.09 19.67 -9.81
CA PRO A 122 0.52 20.49 -8.77
C PRO A 122 -0.03 21.91 -8.68
N GLU A 123 -0.40 22.52 -9.81
CA GLU A 123 -0.92 23.90 -9.84
C GLU A 123 -2.34 23.94 -9.24
N VAL A 124 -3.19 22.98 -9.63
CA VAL A 124 -4.54 22.86 -9.07
C VAL A 124 -4.49 22.55 -7.57
N ARG A 125 -3.55 21.71 -7.11
CA ARG A 125 -3.37 21.46 -5.68
C ARG A 125 -2.91 22.70 -4.92
N ALA A 126 -1.93 23.43 -5.45
CA ALA A 126 -1.46 24.65 -4.83
C ALA A 126 -2.59 25.70 -4.70
N ALA A 127 -3.45 25.80 -5.72
CA ALA A 127 -4.63 26.65 -5.67
C ALA A 127 -5.64 26.19 -4.61
N LEU A 128 -5.98 24.90 -4.57
CA LEU A 128 -6.88 24.32 -3.56
C LEU A 128 -6.34 24.51 -2.13
N GLU A 129 -5.03 24.33 -1.92
CA GLU A 129 -4.40 24.58 -0.62
C GLU A 129 -4.40 26.06 -0.24
N ALA A 130 -4.28 26.98 -1.20
CA ALA A 130 -4.42 28.41 -0.96
C ALA A 130 -5.86 28.77 -0.55
N GLU A 131 -6.86 28.24 -1.25
CA GLU A 131 -8.28 28.42 -0.90
C GLU A 131 -8.60 27.83 0.47
N ALA A 132 -8.12 26.62 0.77
CA ALA A 132 -8.32 25.99 2.07
C ALA A 132 -7.72 26.82 3.22
N ARG A 133 -6.61 27.52 2.97
CA ARG A 133 -6.00 28.44 3.95
C ARG A 133 -6.82 29.73 4.12
N ALA A 134 -7.43 30.23 3.06
CA ALA A 134 -8.20 31.47 3.09
C ALA A 134 -9.62 31.27 3.66
N GLU A 135 -10.29 30.19 3.27
CA GLU A 135 -11.73 29.98 3.52
C GLU A 135 -12.01 28.77 4.44
N GLY A 136 -11.03 27.90 4.66
CA GLY A 136 -11.17 26.69 5.45
C GLY A 136 -11.70 25.48 4.65
N TRP A 137 -11.50 24.29 5.20
CA TRP A 137 -11.91 23.02 4.56
C TRP A 137 -13.42 22.86 4.40
N GLU A 138 -14.21 23.47 5.29
CA GLU A 138 -15.67 23.45 5.18
C GLU A 138 -16.17 24.19 3.93
N ALA A 139 -15.49 25.27 3.52
CA ALA A 139 -15.83 25.99 2.30
C ALA A 139 -15.59 25.11 1.07
N LEU A 140 -14.44 24.45 1.00
CA LEU A 140 -14.13 23.50 -0.06
C LEU A 140 -15.11 22.30 -0.06
N HIS A 141 -15.56 21.84 1.11
CA HIS A 141 -16.57 20.78 1.18
C HIS A 141 -17.90 21.22 0.59
N ARG A 142 -18.33 22.47 0.83
CA ARG A 142 -19.51 23.05 0.16
C ARG A 142 -19.32 23.14 -1.36
N GLN A 143 -18.16 23.59 -1.83
CA GLN A 143 -17.84 23.59 -3.27
C GLN A 143 -17.93 22.17 -3.85
N LEU A 144 -17.43 21.15 -3.13
CA LEU A 144 -17.54 19.76 -3.56
C LEU A 144 -19.01 19.32 -3.63
N ALA A 145 -19.85 19.72 -2.67
CA ALA A 145 -21.26 19.36 -2.66
C ALA A 145 -22.04 19.94 -3.86
N GLU A 146 -21.61 21.06 -4.42
CA GLU A 146 -22.22 21.66 -5.62
C GLU A 146 -21.88 20.86 -6.89
N VAL A 147 -20.65 20.34 -7.00
CA VAL A 147 -20.15 19.69 -8.23
C VAL A 147 -20.18 18.16 -8.18
N ASP A 148 -20.14 17.57 -6.99
CA ASP A 148 -20.19 16.13 -6.74
C ASP A 148 -20.87 15.82 -5.38
N PRO A 149 -22.21 15.94 -5.30
CA PRO A 149 -22.97 15.68 -4.07
C PRO A 149 -22.73 14.28 -3.48
N GLU A 150 -22.53 13.27 -4.32
CA GLU A 150 -22.30 11.90 -3.89
C GLU A 150 -20.94 11.77 -3.17
N SER A 151 -19.88 12.34 -3.74
CA SER A 151 -18.57 12.35 -3.07
C SER A 151 -18.60 13.20 -1.81
N ALA A 152 -19.28 14.35 -1.81
CA ALA A 152 -19.40 15.22 -0.63
C ALA A 152 -20.10 14.52 0.54
N ALA A 153 -21.16 13.73 0.28
CA ALA A 153 -21.85 12.95 1.31
C ALA A 153 -20.96 11.86 1.94
N ARG A 154 -19.99 11.34 1.17
CA ARG A 154 -19.08 10.25 1.61
C ARG A 154 -17.79 10.75 2.25
N ILE A 155 -17.31 11.92 1.86
CA ILE A 155 -16.05 12.50 2.30
C ILE A 155 -16.34 13.44 3.47
N HIS A 156 -15.78 13.13 4.64
CA HIS A 156 -15.90 14.02 5.79
C HIS A 156 -15.10 15.31 5.53
N PRO A 157 -15.57 16.49 5.96
CA PRO A 157 -14.83 17.77 5.85
C PRO A 157 -13.42 17.76 6.48
N ASN A 158 -13.15 16.79 7.36
CA ASN A 158 -11.86 16.64 8.07
C ASN A 158 -10.93 15.65 7.37
N ASP A 159 -11.26 15.23 6.15
CA ASP A 159 -10.42 14.42 5.26
C ASP A 159 -9.92 15.29 4.09
N PRO A 160 -8.95 16.20 4.35
CA PRO A 160 -8.49 17.17 3.36
C PRO A 160 -7.91 16.48 2.13
N GLN A 161 -7.29 15.30 2.31
CA GLN A 161 -6.69 14.57 1.20
C GLN A 161 -7.76 14.08 0.21
N ARG A 162 -8.85 13.48 0.70
CA ARG A 162 -9.93 13.03 -0.19
C ARG A 162 -10.74 14.19 -0.77
N LEU A 163 -10.97 15.24 0.02
CA LEU A 163 -11.67 16.44 -0.42
C LEU A 163 -10.91 17.13 -1.55
N MET A 164 -9.62 17.42 -1.35
CA MET A 164 -8.77 17.99 -2.39
C MET A 164 -8.74 17.12 -3.63
N ARG A 165 -8.61 15.79 -3.49
CA ARG A 165 -8.56 14.90 -4.65
C ARG A 165 -9.88 14.89 -5.44
N ALA A 166 -11.03 14.98 -4.77
CA ALA A 166 -12.33 15.04 -5.45
C ALA A 166 -12.50 16.34 -6.24
N LEU A 167 -12.13 17.48 -5.64
CA LEU A 167 -12.14 18.78 -6.32
C LEU A 167 -11.08 18.86 -7.44
N GLU A 168 -9.89 18.33 -7.23
CA GLU A 168 -8.81 18.27 -8.22
C GLU A 168 -9.27 17.51 -9.47
N VAL A 169 -9.89 16.34 -9.30
CA VAL A 169 -10.44 15.55 -10.42
C VAL A 169 -11.46 16.35 -11.21
N TYR A 170 -12.36 17.06 -10.53
CA TYR A 170 -13.36 17.90 -11.19
C TYR A 170 -12.74 19.11 -11.90
N ARG A 171 -11.80 19.83 -11.26
CA ARG A 171 -11.18 21.03 -11.83
C ARG A 171 -10.29 20.74 -13.04
N VAL A 172 -9.59 19.60 -13.04
CA VAL A 172 -8.75 19.18 -14.17
C VAL A 172 -9.60 18.58 -15.29
N GLY A 173 -10.55 17.71 -14.95
CA GLY A 173 -11.27 16.90 -15.94
C GLY A 173 -12.65 17.42 -16.35
N GLY A 174 -13.22 18.39 -15.63
CA GLY A 174 -14.59 18.87 -15.80
C GLY A 174 -15.69 17.87 -15.40
N VAL A 175 -15.31 16.64 -15.03
CA VAL A 175 -16.22 15.55 -14.68
C VAL A 175 -15.99 15.14 -13.22
N SER A 176 -17.09 14.95 -12.49
CA SER A 176 -17.03 14.60 -11.07
C SER A 176 -16.43 13.21 -10.82
N MET A 177 -15.83 13.03 -9.64
CA MET A 177 -15.22 11.75 -9.25
C MET A 177 -16.26 10.63 -9.16
N SER A 178 -17.46 10.92 -8.66
CA SER A 178 -18.54 9.94 -8.61
C SER A 178 -19.00 9.50 -9.99
N GLU A 179 -19.09 10.43 -10.96
CA GLU A 179 -19.46 10.10 -12.32
C GLU A 179 -18.43 9.22 -13.02
N LEU A 180 -17.13 9.53 -12.90
CA LEU A 180 -16.07 8.68 -13.45
C LEU A 180 -16.11 7.26 -12.87
N ARG A 181 -16.40 7.12 -11.58
CA ARG A 181 -16.59 5.80 -10.93
C ARG A 181 -17.83 5.06 -11.45
N ARG A 182 -18.94 5.76 -11.70
CA ARG A 182 -20.15 5.17 -12.28
C ARG A 182 -19.89 4.67 -13.69
N ARG A 183 -19.23 5.47 -14.54
CA ARG A 183 -18.82 5.07 -15.89
C ARG A 183 -17.96 3.81 -15.86
N GLN A 184 -16.93 3.78 -14.99
CA GLN A 184 -16.10 2.60 -14.81
C GLN A 184 -16.90 1.36 -14.37
N SER A 185 -17.85 1.54 -13.45
CA SER A 185 -18.66 0.42 -12.95
C SER A 185 -19.61 -0.12 -14.02
N ALA A 186 -20.18 0.75 -14.86
CA ALA A 186 -21.00 0.37 -16.01
C ALA A 186 -20.17 -0.33 -17.08
N GLU A 187 -19.00 0.22 -17.43
CA GLU A 187 -18.05 -0.43 -18.34
C GLU A 187 -17.61 -1.79 -17.81
N LYS A 188 -17.37 -1.93 -16.50
CA LYS A 188 -17.07 -3.23 -15.89
C LYS A 188 -18.23 -4.22 -16.03
N ALA A 189 -19.48 -3.79 -15.87
CA ALA A 189 -20.64 -4.69 -16.01
C ALA A 189 -20.77 -5.20 -17.46
N ASP A 190 -20.56 -4.33 -18.46
CA ASP A 190 -20.55 -4.73 -19.87
C ASP A 190 -19.32 -5.57 -20.24
N PHE A 191 -18.16 -5.29 -19.62
CA PHE A 191 -16.93 -6.04 -19.86
C PHE A 191 -16.81 -7.33 -19.04
N ASP A 192 -17.56 -7.54 -17.95
CA ASP A 192 -17.62 -8.81 -17.21
C ASP A 192 -18.19 -9.92 -18.07
N ALA A 193 -19.06 -9.59 -19.03
CA ALA A 193 -19.50 -10.48 -20.10
C ALA A 193 -18.36 -10.87 -21.08
N SER A 194 -17.25 -10.13 -21.09
CA SER A 194 -16.08 -10.33 -21.98
C SER A 194 -14.75 -10.64 -21.26
N GLY A 195 -14.70 -10.55 -19.92
CA GLY A 195 -13.56 -10.93 -19.05
C GLY A 195 -12.34 -9.99 -19.04
N ARG A 196 -12.35 -8.80 -19.65
CA ARG A 196 -11.11 -8.04 -19.93
C ARG A 196 -10.65 -7.05 -18.84
N ASN A 197 -11.49 -6.71 -17.86
CA ASN A 197 -11.15 -5.73 -16.81
C ASN A 197 -10.85 -6.35 -15.43
N GLN A 198 -10.98 -7.68 -15.33
CA GLN A 198 -10.52 -8.46 -14.19
C GLN A 198 -9.03 -8.74 -14.33
N LEU A 199 -8.32 -8.84 -13.20
CA LEU A 199 -6.93 -9.34 -13.20
C LEU A 199 -6.90 -10.72 -13.90
N PRO A 200 -6.19 -10.91 -15.03
CA PRO A 200 -6.30 -12.12 -15.85
C PRO A 200 -5.49 -13.28 -15.26
N TYR A 201 -5.73 -13.58 -13.98
CA TYR A 201 -5.04 -14.56 -13.17
C TYR A 201 -6.05 -15.29 -12.28
N THR A 202 -5.79 -16.56 -12.01
CA THR A 202 -6.43 -17.27 -10.89
C THR A 202 -5.68 -16.92 -9.61
N VAL A 203 -6.28 -16.11 -8.75
CA VAL A 203 -5.61 -15.55 -7.56
C VAL A 203 -5.96 -16.30 -6.28
N ALA A 204 -4.96 -16.83 -5.59
CA ALA A 204 -5.07 -17.22 -4.20
C ALA A 204 -4.84 -16.03 -3.28
N GLN A 205 -5.79 -15.73 -2.40
CA GLN A 205 -5.71 -14.59 -1.51
C GLN A 205 -5.48 -15.05 -0.07
N LEU A 206 -4.24 -14.94 0.39
CA LEU A 206 -3.83 -15.27 1.75
C LEU A 206 -3.71 -14.00 2.59
N ALA A 207 -4.06 -14.09 3.87
CA ALA A 207 -3.66 -13.09 4.85
C ALA A 207 -3.07 -13.71 6.10
N ILE A 208 -1.96 -13.15 6.56
CA ILE A 208 -1.31 -13.56 7.80
C ILE A 208 -1.41 -12.45 8.84
N ALA A 209 -1.86 -12.79 10.05
CA ALA A 209 -1.90 -11.89 11.19
C ALA A 209 -1.96 -12.67 12.51
N PRO A 210 -1.46 -12.13 13.63
CA PRO A 210 -1.66 -12.76 14.93
C PRO A 210 -3.15 -12.74 15.31
N GLU A 211 -3.67 -13.83 15.88
CA GLU A 211 -5.06 -13.88 16.38
C GLU A 211 -5.33 -12.79 17.42
N GLN A 212 -4.38 -12.58 18.33
CA GLN A 212 -4.47 -11.60 19.40
C GLN A 212 -3.81 -10.27 19.03
N ARG A 213 -4.59 -9.17 19.12
CA ARG A 213 -4.10 -7.82 18.79
C ARG A 213 -2.95 -7.37 19.70
N GLN A 214 -2.93 -7.83 20.94
CA GLN A 214 -1.90 -7.51 21.93
C GLN A 214 -0.52 -8.01 21.48
N VAL A 215 -0.46 -9.21 20.90
CA VAL A 215 0.77 -9.78 20.33
C VAL A 215 1.31 -8.87 19.23
N LEU A 216 0.44 -8.40 18.32
CA LEU A 216 0.85 -7.48 17.27
C LEU A 216 1.35 -6.14 17.82
N HIS A 217 0.67 -5.59 18.83
CA HIS A 217 1.08 -4.32 19.46
C HIS A 217 2.44 -4.43 20.16
N ALA A 218 2.72 -5.56 20.81
CA ALA A 218 4.01 -5.85 21.44
C ALA A 218 5.12 -5.96 20.38
N ARG A 219 4.89 -6.74 19.31
CA ARG A 219 5.82 -6.87 18.18
C ARG A 219 6.11 -5.53 17.50
N ILE A 220 5.08 -4.69 17.30
CA ILE A 220 5.25 -3.34 16.75
C ILE A 220 6.16 -2.50 17.63
N ALA A 221 5.92 -2.46 18.95
CA ALA A 221 6.71 -1.65 19.86
C ALA A 221 8.16 -2.14 19.96
N GLN A 222 8.38 -3.45 20.03
CA GLN A 222 9.71 -4.05 20.02
C GLN A 222 10.45 -3.70 18.72
N ARG A 223 9.81 -3.94 17.56
CA ARG A 223 10.43 -3.70 16.26
C ARG A 223 10.78 -2.23 16.05
N PHE A 224 9.93 -1.30 16.49
CA PHE A 224 10.23 0.13 16.38
C PHE A 224 11.48 0.52 17.20
N ARG A 225 11.62 0.00 18.42
CA ARG A 225 12.83 0.24 19.23
C ARG A 225 14.07 -0.38 18.59
N GLN A 226 13.94 -1.59 18.04
CA GLN A 226 15.02 -2.25 17.32
C GLN A 226 15.47 -1.44 16.08
N MET A 227 14.53 -0.81 15.35
CA MET A 227 14.87 0.10 14.25
C MET A 227 15.73 1.27 14.75
N LEU A 228 15.36 1.89 15.87
CA LEU A 228 16.16 2.98 16.46
C LEU A 228 17.57 2.52 16.83
N GLU A 229 17.70 1.35 17.45
CA GLU A 229 19.00 0.73 17.78
C GLU A 229 19.84 0.39 16.54
N GLN A 230 19.20 0.09 15.40
CA GLN A 230 19.85 -0.21 14.13
C GLN A 230 20.30 1.04 13.35
N GLY A 231 20.08 2.24 13.88
CA GLY A 231 20.48 3.49 13.22
C GLY A 231 19.38 4.14 12.38
N PHE A 232 18.10 3.86 12.67
CA PHE A 232 16.99 4.51 11.95
C PHE A 232 17.04 6.04 12.00
N ILE A 233 17.50 6.65 13.09
CA ILE A 233 17.64 8.11 13.16
C ILE A 233 18.69 8.60 12.15
N ALA A 234 19.85 7.95 12.06
CA ALA A 234 20.89 8.31 11.11
C ALA A 234 20.43 8.16 9.65
N GLU A 235 19.61 7.15 9.35
CA GLU A 235 18.97 7.01 8.03
C GLU A 235 18.09 8.22 7.71
N VAL A 236 17.27 8.69 8.66
CA VAL A 236 16.41 9.85 8.45
C VAL A 236 17.20 11.16 8.44
N GLU A 237 18.30 11.27 9.20
CA GLU A 237 19.22 12.41 9.14
C GLU A 237 19.81 12.58 7.75
N ALA A 238 20.22 11.49 7.09
CA ALA A 238 20.72 11.54 5.72
C ALA A 238 19.66 12.04 4.72
N LEU A 239 18.39 11.69 4.94
CA LEU A 239 17.27 12.20 4.14
C LEU A 239 16.96 13.67 4.48
N HIS A 240 16.99 14.05 5.75
CA HIS A 240 16.69 15.41 6.23
C HIS A 240 17.73 16.42 5.73
N ALA A 241 18.99 16.00 5.59
CA ALA A 241 20.06 16.82 5.01
C ALA A 241 19.84 17.17 3.52
N ARG A 242 18.92 16.50 2.82
CA ARG A 242 18.62 16.77 1.42
C ARG A 242 17.63 17.93 1.28
N SER A 243 18.01 18.97 0.55
CA SER A 243 17.20 20.19 0.38
C SER A 243 15.96 20.02 -0.50
N ASP A 244 15.89 18.94 -1.28
CA ASP A 244 14.75 18.61 -2.17
C ASP A 244 13.65 17.81 -1.45
N LEU A 245 13.88 17.41 -0.19
CA LEU A 245 12.90 16.68 0.61
C LEU A 245 12.23 17.58 1.64
N HIS A 246 10.93 17.34 1.86
CA HIS A 246 10.15 18.05 2.87
C HIS A 246 9.08 17.15 3.50
N ALA A 247 8.61 17.51 4.70
CA ALA A 247 7.68 16.71 5.50
C ALA A 247 6.29 16.44 4.88
N GLY A 248 5.98 17.06 3.73
CA GLY A 248 4.75 16.85 2.97
C GLY A 248 4.81 15.67 2.00
N LEU A 249 6.00 15.23 1.61
CA LEU A 249 6.19 14.15 0.63
C LEU A 249 5.63 12.81 1.13
N PRO A 250 5.10 11.95 0.25
CA PRO A 250 4.60 10.62 0.64
C PRO A 250 5.66 9.76 1.34
N SER A 251 6.91 9.83 0.89
CA SER A 251 8.08 9.19 1.49
C SER A 251 8.26 9.61 2.95
N ILE A 252 8.36 10.91 3.22
CA ILE A 252 8.58 11.44 4.57
C ILE A 252 7.35 11.25 5.47
N ARG A 253 6.14 11.22 4.90
CA ARG A 253 4.92 10.88 5.65
C ARG A 253 4.79 9.41 6.01
N ALA A 254 5.71 8.54 5.58
CA ALA A 254 5.76 7.15 6.03
C ALA A 254 5.86 7.08 7.56
N VAL A 255 5.26 6.05 8.13
CA VAL A 255 5.26 5.82 9.57
C VAL A 255 6.70 5.64 10.07
N GLY A 256 7.04 6.28 11.18
CA GLY A 256 8.41 6.35 11.68
C GLY A 256 9.14 7.56 11.11
N TYR A 257 9.26 7.69 9.79
CA TYR A 257 9.99 8.78 9.13
C TYR A 257 9.45 10.15 9.54
N ARG A 258 8.12 10.33 9.54
CA ARG A 258 7.52 11.61 9.94
C ARG A 258 7.85 11.98 11.39
N GLN A 259 7.87 10.99 12.28
CA GLN A 259 8.13 11.24 13.70
C GLN A 259 9.59 11.56 13.95
N VAL A 260 10.51 10.85 13.29
CA VAL A 260 11.94 11.15 13.36
C VAL A 260 12.24 12.49 12.71
N TRP A 261 11.59 12.84 11.59
CA TRP A 261 11.70 14.16 10.97
C TRP A 261 11.30 15.29 11.93
N ASP A 262 10.16 15.16 12.61
CA ASP A 262 9.72 16.15 13.61
C ASP A 262 10.67 16.22 14.82
N TYR A 263 11.36 15.12 15.17
CA TYR A 263 12.44 15.13 16.17
C TYR A 263 13.67 15.89 15.70
N LEU A 264 14.11 15.68 14.45
CA LEU A 264 15.25 16.41 13.86
C LEU A 264 14.96 17.92 13.70
N ASP A 265 13.70 18.29 13.48
CA ASP A 265 13.24 19.69 13.50
C ASP A 265 13.14 20.29 14.92
N GLY A 266 13.47 19.54 15.97
CA GLY A 266 13.39 19.99 17.37
C GLY A 266 11.96 20.13 17.92
N LYS A 267 10.96 19.57 17.25
CA LYS A 267 9.53 19.66 17.65
C LYS A 267 9.13 18.58 18.66
N LEU A 268 9.93 17.51 18.78
CA LEU A 268 9.69 16.38 19.68
C LEU A 268 10.96 16.04 20.44
N SER A 269 10.82 15.62 21.68
CA SER A 269 11.87 14.87 22.38
C SER A 269 12.01 13.45 21.81
N TYR A 270 13.14 12.78 22.10
CA TYR A 270 13.36 11.39 21.72
C TYR A 270 12.26 10.44 22.25
N ALA A 271 11.80 10.67 23.49
CA ALA A 271 10.75 9.88 24.11
C ALA A 271 9.40 10.05 23.39
N GLU A 272 9.02 11.30 23.08
CA GLU A 272 7.79 11.59 22.35
C GLU A 272 7.83 11.07 20.92
N MET A 273 8.96 11.20 20.22
CA MET A 273 9.16 10.63 18.88
C MET A 273 8.95 9.11 18.90
N THR A 274 9.54 8.43 19.88
CA THR A 274 9.44 6.98 20.03
C THR A 274 8.00 6.56 20.31
N GLU A 275 7.33 7.22 21.25
CA GLU A 275 5.94 6.92 21.59
C GLU A 275 5.01 7.16 20.39
N ARG A 276 5.12 8.32 19.74
CA ARG A 276 4.29 8.67 18.57
C ARG A 276 4.54 7.74 17.39
N GLY A 277 5.78 7.31 17.17
CA GLY A 277 6.12 6.36 16.09
C GLY A 277 5.47 4.99 16.31
N ILE A 278 5.50 4.50 17.55
CA ILE A 278 4.80 3.26 17.93
C ILE A 278 3.29 3.41 17.76
N ILE A 279 2.70 4.52 18.23
CA ILE A 279 1.26 4.79 18.07
C ILE A 279 0.87 4.83 16.59
N ALA A 280 1.61 5.57 15.77
CA ALA A 280 1.37 5.68 14.33
C ALA A 280 1.43 4.30 13.64
N THR A 281 2.37 3.44 14.05
CA THR A 281 2.49 2.07 13.54
C THR A 281 1.30 1.20 13.94
N ARG A 282 0.81 1.31 15.18
CA ARG A 282 -0.42 0.62 15.61
C ARG A 282 -1.64 1.10 14.85
N GLN A 283 -1.75 2.39 14.56
CA GLN A 283 -2.84 2.94 13.77
C GLN A 283 -2.79 2.45 12.32
N LEU A 284 -1.60 2.35 11.72
CA LEU A 284 -1.42 1.74 10.40
C LEU A 284 -1.91 0.29 10.40
N ALA A 285 -1.45 -0.52 11.36
CA ALA A 285 -1.89 -1.91 11.50
C ALA A 285 -3.41 -2.04 11.69
N LYS A 286 -4.02 -1.14 12.50
CA LYS A 286 -5.48 -1.06 12.66
C LYS A 286 -6.18 -0.82 11.32
N ARG A 287 -5.71 0.15 10.52
CA ARG A 287 -6.28 0.43 9.19
C ARG A 287 -6.13 -0.75 8.23
N GLN A 288 -4.97 -1.43 8.25
CA GLN A 288 -4.74 -2.65 7.46
C GLN A 288 -5.72 -3.76 7.85
N PHE A 289 -5.98 -3.97 9.14
CA PHE A 289 -7.01 -4.92 9.59
C PHE A 289 -8.41 -4.53 9.13
N THR A 290 -8.78 -3.24 9.19
CA THR A 290 -10.08 -2.78 8.70
C THR A 290 -10.28 -3.16 7.23
N TRP A 291 -9.26 -3.00 6.40
CA TRP A 291 -9.27 -3.45 5.01
C TRP A 291 -9.45 -4.97 4.89
N LEU A 292 -8.62 -5.76 5.59
CA LEU A 292 -8.63 -7.22 5.49
C LEU A 292 -9.94 -7.85 5.98
N ARG A 293 -10.59 -7.27 6.99
CA ARG A 293 -11.89 -7.75 7.51
C ARG A 293 -13.03 -7.62 6.50
N GLY A 294 -12.96 -6.61 5.62
CA GLY A 294 -13.93 -6.40 4.55
C GLY A 294 -13.56 -7.08 3.24
N TRP A 295 -12.47 -7.86 3.23
CA TRP A 295 -11.93 -8.47 2.02
C TRP A 295 -12.56 -9.85 1.75
N SER A 296 -13.12 -10.05 0.57
CA SER A 296 -13.75 -11.31 0.18
C SER A 296 -12.72 -12.36 -0.23
N HIS A 297 -13.07 -13.64 -0.05
CA HIS A 297 -12.26 -14.80 -0.48
C HIS A 297 -10.85 -14.88 0.14
N LEU A 298 -10.67 -14.31 1.33
CA LEU A 298 -9.40 -14.27 2.04
C LEU A 298 -9.22 -15.52 2.91
N HIS A 299 -8.11 -16.25 2.74
CA HIS A 299 -7.72 -17.34 3.62
C HIS A 299 -6.80 -16.84 4.73
N TRP A 300 -7.28 -16.89 5.97
CA TRP A 300 -6.56 -16.40 7.14
C TRP A 300 -5.55 -17.42 7.67
N MET A 301 -4.39 -16.91 8.08
CA MET A 301 -3.27 -17.65 8.64
C MET A 301 -2.79 -16.94 9.90
N ASP A 302 -2.49 -17.70 10.95
CA ASP A 302 -2.00 -17.13 12.21
C ASP A 302 -0.49 -16.92 12.14
N SER A 303 -0.03 -15.71 12.50
CA SER A 303 1.39 -15.36 12.55
C SER A 303 2.23 -16.21 13.52
N LEU A 304 1.60 -16.93 14.46
CA LEU A 304 2.30 -17.79 15.44
C LEU A 304 2.26 -19.28 15.07
N ALA A 305 1.48 -19.66 14.05
CA ALA A 305 1.36 -21.05 13.63
C ALA A 305 2.66 -21.54 12.95
N GLY A 306 3.18 -22.68 13.41
CA GLY A 306 4.37 -23.33 12.84
C GLY A 306 4.11 -24.08 11.53
N ASP A 307 2.84 -24.26 11.14
CA ASP A 307 2.40 -25.05 9.99
C ASP A 307 1.79 -24.19 8.86
N ASN A 308 2.14 -22.90 8.79
CA ASN A 308 1.63 -22.00 7.76
C ASN A 308 1.97 -22.46 6.34
N LEU A 309 3.20 -22.89 6.07
CA LEU A 309 3.59 -23.37 4.73
C LEU A 309 2.68 -24.51 4.21
N PRO A 310 2.52 -25.65 4.92
CA PRO A 310 1.64 -26.72 4.44
C PRO A 310 0.17 -26.29 4.34
N ARG A 311 -0.32 -25.38 5.20
CA ARG A 311 -1.67 -24.82 5.08
C ARG A 311 -1.85 -24.00 3.81
N ALA A 312 -0.88 -23.13 3.48
CA ALA A 312 -0.89 -22.35 2.25
C ALA A 312 -0.90 -23.27 1.03
N LEU A 313 0.01 -24.25 0.96
CA LEU A 313 0.08 -25.20 -0.15
C LEU A 313 -1.23 -25.99 -0.33
N LYS A 314 -1.87 -26.41 0.78
CA LYS A 314 -3.17 -27.07 0.73
C LYS A 314 -4.26 -26.18 0.15
N TYR A 315 -4.31 -24.91 0.57
CA TYR A 315 -5.27 -23.94 0.04
C TYR A 315 -5.06 -23.66 -1.45
N LEU A 316 -3.80 -23.54 -1.91
CA LEU A 316 -3.48 -23.34 -3.32
C LEU A 316 -4.01 -24.48 -4.21
N LYS A 317 -4.05 -25.72 -3.72
CA LYS A 317 -4.71 -26.84 -4.42
C LYS A 317 -6.23 -26.67 -4.50
N THR A 318 -6.86 -26.15 -3.43
CA THR A 318 -8.31 -25.90 -3.40
C THR A 318 -8.76 -24.82 -4.39
N VAL A 319 -7.90 -23.84 -4.68
CA VAL A 319 -8.17 -22.79 -5.70
C VAL A 319 -7.56 -23.13 -7.08
N SER A 320 -7.21 -24.39 -7.32
CA SER A 320 -6.71 -24.90 -8.60
C SER A 320 -5.43 -24.20 -9.12
N ILE A 321 -4.58 -23.70 -8.21
CA ILE A 321 -3.27 -23.11 -8.55
C ILE A 321 -2.17 -24.17 -8.63
N LEU A 322 -2.28 -25.22 -7.79
CA LEU A 322 -1.37 -26.36 -7.81
C LEU A 322 -2.15 -27.58 -8.31
N ALA A 323 -1.75 -28.10 -9.47
CA ALA A 323 -2.17 -29.42 -9.96
C ALA A 323 -1.45 -30.53 -9.19
#